data_AF-A0A958B0L1-F1
#
_entry.id   AF-A0A958B0L1-F1
#
_cell.length_a   1.000
_cell.length_b   1.000
_cell.length_c   1.000
_cell.angle_alpha   90.00
_cell.angle_beta   90.00
_cell.angle_gamma   90.00
#
_symmetry.space_group_name_H-M   'P 1'
#
loop_
_entity.id
_entity.type
_entity.pdbx_description
1 polymer ?
#
loop_
_entity_poly.entity_id
_entity_poly.type
_entity_poly.pdbx_seq_one_letter_code
_entity_poly.pdbx_strand_id
1 'polypeptide(L)' 'MTEELSQRDAVRLAKLDELRNAGIEPYPARLQQPRTHTAAEAIAAFTASEADGENAEPVTVCVAGRMMSRRLMGKVGFA' A
#
# COMPACT_ATOMS: atom_id res chain seq x y z
N MET A 1 31.65 15.80 2.64
CA MET A 1 31.57 14.61 3.49
C MET A 1 30.82 13.57 2.68
N THR A 2 31.57 12.71 1.99
CA THR A 2 31.01 11.70 1.09
C THR A 2 30.41 10.61 1.98
N GLU A 3 29.09 10.63 2.17
CA GLU A 3 28.39 9.51 2.81
C GLU A 3 28.54 8.30 1.90
N GLU A 4 29.37 7.34 2.33
CA GLU A 4 29.41 5.99 1.77
C GLU A 4 27.99 5.40 1.88
N LEU A 5 27.26 5.43 0.77
CA LEU A 5 25.89 4.91 0.70
C LEU A 5 25.92 3.42 1.05
N SER A 6 25.15 3.02 2.06
CA SER A 6 25.00 1.60 2.34
C SER A 6 24.40 0.91 1.11
N GLN A 7 24.77 -0.35 0.86
CA GLN A 7 24.22 -1.13 -0.27
C GLN A 7 22.68 -1.08 -0.30
N ARG A 8 22.06 -1.04 0.89
CA ARG A 8 20.61 -0.94 1.05
C ARG A 8 20.05 0.38 0.53
N ASP A 9 20.76 1.47 0.71
CA ASP A 9 20.32 2.80 0.29
C ASP A 9 20.55 3.00 -1.22
N ALA A 10 21.65 2.47 -1.76
CA ALA A 10 21.88 2.38 -3.20
C ALA A 10 20.72 1.63 -3.91
N VAL A 11 20.27 0.50 -3.36
CA VAL A 11 19.12 -0.25 -3.90
C VAL A 11 17.81 0.56 -3.82
N ARG A 12 17.61 1.38 -2.78
CA ARG A 12 16.41 2.24 -2.68
C ARG A 12 16.43 3.38 -3.69
N LEU A 13 17.59 3.98 -3.91
CA LEU A 13 17.76 5.03 -4.93
C LEU A 13 17.50 4.47 -6.33
N ALA A 14 18.07 3.30 -6.66
CA ALA A 14 17.83 2.65 -7.95
C ALA A 14 16.34 2.39 -8.20
N LYS A 15 15.60 1.87 -7.20
CA LYS A 15 14.14 1.66 -7.31
C LYS A 15 13.35 2.96 -7.46
N LEU A 16 13.83 4.03 -6.83
CA LEU A 16 13.20 5.34 -6.93
C LEU A 16 13.37 5.92 -8.34
N ASP A 17 14.52 5.69 -8.97
CA ASP A 17 14.74 6.07 -10.37
C ASP A 17 13.95 5.18 -11.34
N GLU A 18 13.80 3.89 -11.07
CA GLU A 18 12.90 3.01 -11.83
C GLU A 18 11.45 3.51 -11.82
N LEU A 19 10.93 3.94 -10.67
CA LEU A 19 9.58 4.51 -10.55
C LEU A 19 9.42 5.77 -11.41
N ARG A 20 10.41 6.68 -11.38
CA ARG A 20 10.42 7.89 -12.21
C ARG A 20 10.47 7.57 -13.69
N ASN A 21 11.30 6.61 -14.11
CA ASN A 21 11.41 6.16 -15.50
C ASN A 21 10.12 5.52 -16.01
N ALA A 22 9.34 4.89 -15.12
CA ALA A 22 8.00 4.39 -15.42
C ALA A 22 6.92 5.50 -15.46
N GLY A 23 7.28 6.77 -15.23
CA GLY A 23 6.34 7.89 -15.18
C GLY A 23 5.50 7.96 -13.90
N ILE A 24 5.88 7.21 -12.87
CA ILE A 24 5.19 7.20 -11.57
C ILE A 24 5.91 8.18 -10.65
N GLU A 25 5.21 9.24 -10.25
CA GLU A 25 5.71 10.21 -9.27
C GLU A 25 5.81 9.56 -7.88
N PRO A 26 7.01 9.37 -7.30
CA PRO A 26 7.16 8.68 -6.02
C PRO A 26 6.57 9.46 -4.83
N TYR A 27 6.49 10.79 -4.93
CA TYR A 27 5.98 11.66 -3.87
C TYR A 27 4.81 12.53 -4.35
N PRO A 28 3.64 11.92 -4.59
CA PRO A 28 2.48 12.67 -5.07
C PRO A 28 1.95 13.60 -3.97
N ALA A 29 1.57 14.82 -4.34
CA ALA A 29 1.03 15.82 -3.39
C ALA A 29 -0.33 15.41 -2.79
N ARG A 30 -1.08 14.56 -3.49
CA ARG A 30 -2.33 13.94 -3.01
C ARG A 30 -2.37 12.48 -3.42
N LEU A 31 -3.07 11.69 -2.61
CA LEU A 31 -3.45 10.33 -3.00
C LEU A 31 -4.28 10.41 -4.29
N GLN A 32 -4.01 9.50 -5.23
CA GLN A 32 -4.75 9.43 -6.49
C GLN A 32 -6.24 9.16 -6.25
N GLN A 33 -6.57 8.42 -5.20
CA GLN A 33 -7.95 8.23 -4.74
C GLN A 33 -8.08 8.78 -3.31
N PRO A 34 -9.17 9.52 -3.02
CA PRO A 34 -9.41 10.02 -1.68
C PRO A 34 -9.58 8.85 -0.72
N ARG A 35 -8.91 8.93 0.44
CA ARG A 35 -9.08 7.95 1.52
C ARG A 35 -10.55 7.94 1.95
N THR A 36 -11.20 6.79 1.83
CA THR A 36 -12.60 6.64 2.24
C THR A 36 -12.72 6.24 3.70
N HIS A 37 -11.85 5.35 4.17
CA HIS A 37 -11.90 4.79 5.53
C HIS A 37 -10.53 4.84 6.20
N THR A 38 -10.52 4.87 7.52
CA THR A 38 -9.37 4.48 8.34
C THR A 38 -9.28 2.96 8.44
N ALA A 39 -8.13 2.44 8.88
CA ALA A 39 -7.95 1.01 9.06
C ALA A 39 -8.97 0.42 10.05
N ALA A 40 -9.29 1.14 11.12
CA ALA A 40 -10.27 0.70 12.12
C ALA A 40 -11.69 0.64 11.53
N GLU A 41 -12.09 1.66 10.76
CA GLU A 41 -13.41 1.70 10.11
C GLU A 41 -13.56 0.60 9.05
N ALA A 42 -12.50 0.33 8.28
CA ALA A 42 -12.52 -0.75 7.30
C ALA A 42 -12.70 -2.13 7.95
N ILE A 43 -12.02 -2.38 9.08
CA ILE A 43 -12.16 -3.63 9.85
C ILE A 43 -13.58 -3.76 10.42
N ALA A 44 -14.13 -2.66 10.95
CA ALA A 44 -15.48 -2.65 11.50
C ALA A 44 -16.54 -2.91 10.41
N ALA A 45 -16.41 -2.24 9.26
CA ALA A 45 -17.30 -2.44 8.11
C ALA A 45 -17.23 -3.87 7.58
N PHE A 46 -16.04 -4.45 7.49
CA PHE A 46 -15.85 -5.85 7.11
C PHE A 46 -16.52 -6.81 8.11
N THR A 47 -16.32 -6.59 9.41
CA THR A 47 -16.91 -7.44 10.46
C THR A 47 -18.44 -7.38 10.47
N ALA A 48 -19.02 -6.20 10.21
CA ALA A 48 -20.47 -6.04 10.08
C ALA A 48 -21.01 -6.76 8.85
N SER A 49 -20.32 -6.65 7.70
CA SER A 49 -20.70 -7.33 6.46
C SER A 49 -20.66 -8.85 6.61
N GLU A 50 -19.67 -9.41 7.29
CA GLU A 50 -19.57 -10.86 7.55
C GLU A 50 -20.72 -11.37 8.43
N ALA A 51 -21.24 -10.53 9.34
CA ALA A 51 -22.36 -10.89 10.20
C ALA A 51 -23.70 -11.02 9.45
N ASP A 52 -23.85 -10.31 8.32
CA ASP A 52 -25.03 -10.38 7.44
C ASP A 52 -25.04 -11.62 6.51
N GLY A 53 -23.96 -12.42 6.53
CA GLY A 53 -23.87 -13.70 5.84
C GLY A 53 -23.71 -13.59 4.31
N GLU A 54 -24.09 -14.65 3.60
CA GLU A 54 -23.73 -14.90 2.19
C GLU A 54 -24.38 -13.94 1.17
N ASN A 55 -25.25 -13.04 1.62
CA ASN A 55 -25.90 -12.00 0.79
C ASN A 55 -25.32 -10.59 0.98
N ALA A 56 -24.24 -10.44 1.74
CA ALA A 56 -23.66 -9.13 1.99
C ALA A 56 -22.95 -8.58 0.73
N GLU A 57 -23.23 -7.31 0.39
CA GLU A 57 -22.58 -6.65 -0.73
C GLU A 57 -21.09 -6.39 -0.45
N PRO A 58 -20.23 -6.49 -1.47
CA PRO A 58 -18.79 -6.29 -1.29
C PRO A 58 -18.47 -4.86 -0.84
N VAL A 59 -17.85 -4.74 0.33
CA VAL A 59 -17.42 -3.47 0.91
C VAL A 59 -16.19 -2.93 0.16
N THR A 60 -16.36 -1.85 -0.60
CA THR A 60 -15.26 -1.19 -1.32
C THR A 60 -14.61 -0.10 -0.46
N VAL A 61 -13.32 -0.27 -0.15
CA VAL A 61 -12.56 0.66 0.71
C VAL A 61 -11.28 1.14 0.03
N CYS A 62 -10.89 2.39 0.32
CA CYS A 62 -9.61 2.97 -0.10
C CYS A 62 -8.86 3.42 1.15
N VAL A 63 -7.73 2.76 1.42
CA VAL A 63 -6.88 2.98 2.60
C VAL A 63 -5.45 3.30 2.18
N ALA A 64 -4.72 4.00 3.05
CA ALA A 64 -3.30 4.30 2.85
C ALA A 64 -2.53 4.09 4.16
N GLY A 65 -1.28 3.64 4.07
CA GLY A 65 -0.46 3.32 5.24
C GLY A 65 0.99 3.00 4.89
N ARG A 66 1.79 2.72 5.92
CA ARG A 66 3.18 2.29 5.77
C ARG A 66 3.25 0.77 5.61
N MET A 67 3.97 0.30 4.59
CA MET A 67 4.26 -1.13 4.45
C MET A 67 5.24 -1.57 5.55
N MET A 68 4.79 -2.48 6.41
CA MET A 68 5.57 -2.97 7.56
C MET A 68 6.19 -4.33 7.30
N SER A 69 5.44 -5.21 6.63
CA SER A 69 5.91 -6.53 6.25
C SER A 69 5.46 -6.83 4.83
N ARG A 70 6.16 -7.71 4.12
CA ARG A 70 5.72 -8.19 2.81
C ARG A 70 6.04 -9.66 2.67
N ARG A 71 5.06 -10.46 2.29
CA ARG A 71 5.19 -11.91 2.05
C ARG A 71 4.65 -12.23 0.66
N LEU A 72 5.52 -12.74 -0.20
CA LEU A 72 5.16 -13.10 -1.57
C LEU A 72 5.11 -14.63 -1.70
N MET A 73 4.00 -15.14 -2.24
CA MET A 73 3.72 -16.55 -2.47
C MET A 73 3.36 -16.75 -3.96
N GLY A 74 4.38 -16.72 -4.82
CA GLY A 74 4.20 -16.85 -6.26
C GLY A 74 3.37 -15.72 -6.85
N LYS A 75 2.15 -16.05 -7.33
CA LYS A 75 1.19 -15.08 -7.89
C LYS A 75 0.33 -14.37 -6.85
N VAL A 76 0.48 -14.71 -5.57
CA VAL A 76 -0.24 -14.10 -4.45
C VAL A 76 0.75 -13.36 -3.55
N GLY A 77 0.35 -12.23 -2.98
CA GLY A 77 1.18 -11.45 -2.08
C GLY A 77 0.37 -10.77 -0.98
N PHE A 78 0.98 -10.66 0.20
CA PHE A 78 0.43 -9.98 1.37
C PHE A 78 1.40 -8.88 1.80
N ALA A 79 0.87 -7.72 2.18
CA ALA A 79 1.63 -6.55 2.62
C ALA A 79 0.86 -5.76 3.68
#